data_AF-A0A7T7L201-F1
#
_entry.id   AF-A0A7T7L201-F1
#
_cell.length_a   1.000
_cell.length_b   1.000
_cell.length_c   1.000
_cell.angle_alpha   90.00
_cell.angle_beta   90.00
_cell.angle_gamma   90.00
#
_symmetry.space_group_name_H-M   'P 1'
#
loop_
_entity.id
_entity.type
_entity.pdbx_description
1 polymer ?
#
loop_
_entity_poly.entity_id
_entity_poly.type
_entity_poly.pdbx_seq_one_letter_code
_entity_poly.pdbx_strand_id
1 'polypeptide(L)'
;MTTVQDTYLGWDLLRHFKGCTRPQWTVDVRREDDAFRARHEGPKHECPNDACHHGDRYERTTVRIVCTSCQMAHVIRSEEGLHSSSTKNATHGYGQPPRKTAGLLLWPGEPLLGWGRLSTDEPWDFLITRPGVTRVTEADVVGVVNQVRGKRGAVRWSAVAVRSEAGPYGLSPLRFAHAEERMASVPAAAKWAAALLAGGAQ
;
A
#
# COMPACT_ATOMS: atom_id res chain seq x y z
N MET A 1 33.98 -9.82 -14.33
CA MET A 1 33.72 -11.25 -14.56
C MET A 1 33.31 -11.84 -13.22
N THR A 2 32.07 -12.33 -13.10
CA THR A 2 31.58 -13.00 -11.89
C THR A 2 32.20 -14.40 -11.80
N THR A 3 32.65 -14.78 -10.61
CA THR A 3 33.20 -16.11 -10.33
C THR A 3 32.12 -17.06 -9.79
N VAL A 4 32.45 -18.36 -9.75
CA VAL A 4 31.61 -19.35 -9.03
C VAL A 4 31.46 -18.94 -7.56
N GLN A 5 32.49 -18.39 -6.93
CA GLN A 5 32.42 -17.94 -5.54
C GLN A 5 31.44 -16.78 -5.39
N ASP A 6 31.48 -15.79 -6.28
CA ASP A 6 30.52 -14.68 -6.28
C ASP A 6 29.08 -15.18 -6.44
N THR A 7 28.89 -16.21 -7.28
CA THR A 7 27.58 -16.82 -7.55
C THR A 7 26.97 -17.52 -6.34
N TYR A 8 27.77 -18.00 -5.39
CA TYR A 8 27.26 -18.72 -4.22
C TYR A 8 27.44 -17.97 -2.90
N LEU A 9 28.42 -17.08 -2.81
CA LEU A 9 28.84 -16.43 -1.57
C LEU A 9 28.62 -14.91 -1.57
N GLY A 10 28.31 -14.31 -2.73
CA GLY A 10 28.09 -12.88 -2.86
C GLY A 10 26.71 -12.38 -2.39
N TRP A 11 25.98 -13.19 -1.61
CA TRP A 11 24.57 -12.92 -1.25
C TRP A 11 24.40 -12.63 0.24
N ASP A 12 23.70 -11.54 0.55
CA ASP A 12 23.21 -11.26 1.88
C ASP A 12 21.90 -12.01 2.16
N LEU A 13 21.82 -12.68 3.31
CA LEU A 13 20.59 -13.29 3.78
C LEU A 13 19.64 -12.24 4.36
N LEU A 14 18.40 -12.19 3.88
CA LEU A 14 17.33 -11.40 4.48
C LEU A 14 17.03 -11.91 5.89
N ARG A 15 17.02 -10.99 6.86
CA ARG A 15 16.85 -11.32 8.28
C ARG A 15 15.42 -11.03 8.74
N HIS A 16 14.87 -11.96 9.51
CA HIS A 16 13.60 -11.76 10.21
C HIS A 16 13.78 -10.86 11.44
N PHE A 17 12.66 -10.38 11.99
CA PHE A 17 12.67 -9.70 13.29
C PHE A 17 13.07 -10.68 14.41
N LYS A 18 13.74 -10.17 15.45
CA LYS A 18 14.14 -10.98 16.62
C LYS A 18 12.90 -11.60 17.28
N GLY A 19 12.89 -12.93 17.42
CA GLY A 19 11.77 -13.67 18.00
C GLY A 19 10.69 -14.11 16.99
N CYS A 20 10.96 -14.06 15.68
CA CYS A 20 10.10 -14.68 14.68
C CYS A 20 9.96 -16.19 14.94
N THR A 21 8.74 -16.65 15.23
CA THR A 21 8.47 -18.06 15.57
C THR A 21 8.23 -18.94 14.34
N ARG A 22 7.83 -18.36 13.21
CA ARG A 22 7.63 -19.07 11.94
C ARG A 22 8.20 -18.29 10.74
N PRO A 23 9.53 -18.34 10.54
CA PRO A 23 10.21 -17.69 9.41
C PRO A 23 9.62 -18.13 8.06
N GLN A 24 8.97 -17.21 7.35
CA GLN A 24 8.43 -17.44 6.01
C GLN A 24 8.38 -16.12 5.25
N TRP A 25 8.89 -16.07 4.02
CA TRP A 25 8.82 -14.91 3.14
C TRP A 25 7.72 -15.06 2.09
N THR A 26 7.07 -13.96 1.77
CA THR A 26 6.20 -13.79 0.60
C THR A 26 6.83 -12.73 -0.28
N VAL A 27 6.83 -12.96 -1.60
CA VAL A 27 7.48 -12.06 -2.57
C VAL A 27 6.44 -11.62 -3.59
N ASP A 28 6.33 -10.31 -3.79
CA ASP A 28 5.44 -9.70 -4.77
C ASP A 28 6.24 -8.75 -5.65
N VAL A 29 5.80 -8.64 -6.90
CA VAL A 29 6.42 -7.73 -7.89
C VAL A 29 5.34 -6.80 -8.43
N ARG A 30 5.62 -5.50 -8.42
CA ARG A 30 4.82 -4.47 -9.07
C ARG A 30 5.65 -3.86 -10.19
N ARG A 31 5.03 -3.69 -11.36
CA ARG A 31 5.60 -2.94 -12.48
C ARG A 31 4.77 -1.69 -12.72
N GLU A 32 5.43 -0.59 -13.01
CA GLU A 32 4.82 0.71 -13.29
C GLU A 32 5.51 1.27 -14.53
N ASP A 33 4.77 1.42 -15.63
CA ASP A 33 5.37 1.73 -16.94
C ASP A 33 5.66 3.23 -17.15
N ASP A 34 5.19 4.09 -16.23
CA ASP A 34 5.30 5.56 -16.32
C ASP A 34 5.64 6.17 -14.95
N ALA A 35 6.54 5.54 -14.20
CA ALA A 35 6.99 6.06 -12.92
C ALA A 35 7.73 7.39 -13.12
N PHE A 36 7.48 8.36 -12.24
CA PHE A 36 8.10 9.68 -12.31
C PHE A 36 9.33 9.76 -11.41
N ARG A 37 10.46 10.22 -11.97
CA ARG A 37 11.67 10.56 -11.23
C ARG A 37 11.57 11.99 -10.73
N ALA A 38 11.62 12.18 -9.42
CA ALA A 38 11.58 13.51 -8.83
C ALA A 38 12.80 14.35 -9.28
N ARG A 39 12.54 15.60 -9.68
CA ARG A 39 13.59 16.58 -9.95
C ARG A 39 13.98 17.22 -8.63
N HIS A 40 15.11 16.84 -8.05
CA HIS A 40 15.67 17.54 -6.87
C HIS A 40 16.27 18.88 -7.30
N GLU A 41 15.41 19.82 -7.72
CA GLU A 41 15.76 21.20 -8.15
C GLU A 41 16.67 21.32 -9.39
N GLY A 42 16.93 20.20 -10.10
CA GLY A 42 17.73 20.16 -11.33
C GLY A 42 16.92 20.29 -12.64
N PRO A 43 17.62 20.44 -13.79
CA PRO A 43 16.98 20.40 -15.10
C PRO A 43 16.29 19.05 -15.34
N LYS A 44 15.37 19.03 -16.31
CA LYS A 44 14.72 17.79 -16.77
C LYS A 44 15.79 16.76 -17.15
N HIS A 45 15.60 15.50 -16.77
CA HIS A 45 16.44 14.43 -17.29
C HIS A 45 16.07 14.20 -18.75
N GLU A 46 16.95 14.62 -19.66
CA GLU A 46 16.83 14.36 -21.09
C GLU A 46 18.07 13.60 -21.54
N CYS A 47 17.87 12.36 -22.02
CA CYS A 47 18.90 11.66 -22.75
C CYS A 47 18.59 11.80 -24.24
N PRO A 48 19.55 12.27 -25.07
CA PRO A 48 19.34 12.40 -26.51
C PRO A 48 19.34 11.05 -27.24
N ASN A 49 19.72 9.97 -26.57
CA ASN A 49 19.63 8.61 -27.11
C ASN A 49 18.22 8.06 -26.88
N ASP A 50 17.50 7.80 -27.97
CA ASP A 50 16.14 7.26 -27.98
C ASP A 50 16.03 5.83 -27.42
N ALA A 51 17.14 5.08 -27.42
CA ALA A 51 17.26 3.78 -26.77
C ALA A 51 17.54 3.86 -25.25
N CYS A 52 17.60 5.06 -24.68
CA CYS A 52 17.98 5.27 -23.29
C CYS A 52 16.78 5.67 -22.42
N HIS A 53 16.43 4.85 -21.43
CA HIS A 53 15.31 5.08 -20.50
C HIS A 53 15.65 6.03 -19.33
N HIS A 54 16.67 6.89 -19.46
CA HIS A 54 17.11 7.78 -18.38
C HIS A 54 16.31 9.10 -18.27
N GLY A 55 15.11 9.18 -18.86
CA GLY A 55 14.25 10.34 -18.75
C GLY A 55 13.61 10.52 -17.36
N ASP A 56 12.80 11.56 -17.20
CA ASP A 56 12.00 11.75 -15.98
C ASP A 56 10.90 10.69 -15.80
N ARG A 57 10.59 9.94 -16.86
CA ARG A 57 9.64 8.84 -16.86
C ARG A 57 10.36 7.55 -17.19
N TYR A 58 10.06 6.50 -16.45
CA TYR A 58 10.75 5.22 -16.57
C TYR A 58 9.86 4.06 -16.13
N GLU A 59 10.25 2.85 -16.54
CA GLU A 59 9.65 1.62 -16.02
C GLU A 59 10.22 1.31 -14.63
N ARG A 60 9.36 1.37 -13.60
CA ARG A 60 9.74 1.00 -12.24
C ARG A 60 9.29 -0.42 -11.94
N THR A 61 10.25 -1.28 -11.58
CA THR A 61 9.96 -2.55 -10.91
C THR A 61 10.16 -2.37 -9.41
N THR A 62 9.12 -2.69 -8.64
CA THR A 62 9.18 -2.75 -7.18
C THR A 62 9.00 -4.20 -6.73
N VAL A 63 9.98 -4.73 -6.00
CA VAL A 63 9.90 -6.03 -5.34
C VAL A 63 9.60 -5.82 -3.86
N ARG A 64 8.55 -6.45 -3.37
CA ARG A 64 8.18 -6.46 -1.96
C ARG A 64 8.39 -7.85 -1.38
N ILE A 65 9.12 -7.94 -0.28
CA ILE A 65 9.42 -9.19 0.43
C ILE A 65 8.93 -9.07 1.86
N VAL A 66 7.90 -9.83 2.25
CA VAL A 66 7.23 -9.70 3.55
C VAL A 66 7.22 -11.02 4.30
N CYS A 67 7.57 -10.99 5.58
CA CYS A 67 7.38 -12.11 6.46
C CYS A 67 5.97 -12.12 7.05
N THR A 68 5.16 -13.13 6.77
CA THR A 68 3.78 -13.21 7.27
C THR A 68 3.68 -13.49 8.77
N SER A 69 4.75 -14.04 9.38
CA SER A 69 4.80 -14.32 10.82
C SER A 69 5.26 -13.11 11.63
N CYS A 70 6.45 -12.57 11.33
CA CYS A 70 7.02 -11.45 12.10
C CYS A 70 6.79 -10.07 11.49
N GLN A 71 6.18 -10.00 10.30
CA GLN A 71 5.77 -8.77 9.62
C GLN A 71 6.94 -7.88 9.19
N MET A 72 8.16 -8.42 9.18
CA MET A 72 9.30 -7.77 8.56
C MET A 72 9.02 -7.59 7.06
N ALA A 73 9.32 -6.42 6.51
CA ALA A 73 9.14 -6.12 5.10
C ALA A 73 10.43 -5.51 4.52
N HIS A 74 10.77 -5.90 3.30
CA HIS A 74 11.81 -5.29 2.47
C HIS A 74 11.17 -4.83 1.16
N VAL A 75 11.50 -3.63 0.71
CA VAL A 75 11.01 -3.09 -0.57
C VAL A 75 12.22 -2.67 -1.40
N ILE A 76 12.32 -3.21 -2.60
CA ILE A 76 13.43 -2.97 -3.54
C ILE A 76 12.83 -2.30 -4.77
N ARG A 77 13.39 -1.17 -5.21
CA ARG A 77 12.91 -0.42 -6.39
C ARG A 77 14.04 -0.36 -7.41
N SER A 78 13.73 -0.50 -8.69
CA SER A 78 14.73 -0.64 -9.76
C SER A 78 15.61 0.59 -10.02
N GLU A 79 15.25 1.79 -9.51
CA GLU A 79 16.03 3.03 -9.73
C GLU A 79 16.66 3.63 -8.48
N GLU A 80 16.16 3.28 -7.30
CA GLU A 80 16.75 3.73 -6.05
C GLU A 80 17.63 2.61 -5.51
N GLY A 81 18.87 2.93 -5.12
CA GLY A 81 19.71 1.97 -4.39
C GLY A 81 18.92 1.34 -3.24
N LEU A 82 19.19 0.08 -2.90
CA LEU A 82 18.46 -0.71 -1.89
C LEU A 82 18.04 0.12 -0.67
N HIS A 83 16.82 0.67 -0.70
CA HIS A 83 16.21 1.27 0.47
C HIS A 83 15.72 0.14 1.35
N SER A 84 16.61 -0.39 2.18
CA SER A 84 16.28 -1.34 3.23
C SER A 84 15.44 -0.64 4.30
N SER A 85 14.14 -0.47 4.04
CA SER A 85 13.22 0.04 5.06
C SER A 85 13.03 -1.05 6.12
N SER A 86 13.85 -1.03 7.16
CA SER A 86 13.75 -1.98 8.27
C SER A 86 12.57 -1.63 9.18
N THR A 87 11.94 -2.68 9.72
CA THR A 87 10.91 -2.70 10.79
C THR A 87 9.50 -2.24 10.41
N LYS A 88 8.55 -2.62 11.29
CA LYS A 88 7.12 -2.28 11.32
C LYS A 88 6.91 -0.76 11.20
N ASN A 89 7.15 -0.20 10.02
CA ASN A 89 6.84 1.19 9.77
C ASN A 89 5.34 1.23 9.53
N ALA A 90 4.61 1.49 10.62
CA ALA A 90 3.20 1.81 10.61
C ALA A 90 2.85 2.87 9.53
N THR A 91 3.86 3.65 9.13
CA THR A 91 3.88 4.63 8.05
C THR A 91 3.84 4.10 6.63
N HIS A 92 4.14 2.83 6.30
CA HIS A 92 4.12 2.36 4.89
C HIS A 92 3.09 1.24 4.62
N GLY A 93 2.34 0.79 5.62
CA GLY A 93 1.31 -0.26 5.47
C GLY A 93 1.86 -1.68 5.20
N TYR A 94 3.03 -1.81 4.58
CA TYR A 94 3.64 -3.10 4.23
C TYR A 94 3.91 -3.98 5.46
N GLY A 95 3.54 -5.25 5.32
CA GLY A 95 3.74 -6.26 6.35
C GLY A 95 2.74 -6.23 7.51
N GLN A 96 1.93 -5.17 7.65
CA GLN A 96 0.91 -5.14 8.69
C GLN A 96 -0.23 -6.11 8.37
N PRO A 97 -0.72 -6.86 9.38
CA PRO A 97 -1.85 -7.75 9.19
C PRO A 97 -3.13 -6.91 9.05
N PRO A 98 -4.18 -7.44 8.40
CA PRO A 98 -5.46 -6.76 8.38
C PRO A 98 -6.02 -6.61 9.80
N ARG A 99 -6.66 -5.48 10.08
CA ARG A 99 -7.42 -5.28 11.32
C ARG A 99 -8.84 -5.81 11.14
N LYS A 100 -9.33 -6.58 12.11
CA LYS A 100 -10.72 -7.03 12.14
C LYS A 100 -11.58 -5.94 12.75
N THR A 101 -12.56 -5.42 12.02
CA THR A 101 -13.48 -4.40 12.54
C THR A 101 -14.84 -4.51 11.86
N ALA A 102 -15.93 -4.49 12.64
CA ALA A 102 -17.30 -4.59 12.13
C ALA A 102 -17.53 -5.80 11.18
N GLY A 103 -16.89 -6.94 11.45
CA GLY A 103 -17.00 -8.12 10.59
C GLY A 103 -16.25 -8.02 9.26
N LEU A 104 -15.40 -7.01 9.07
CA LEU A 104 -14.59 -6.78 7.89
C LEU A 104 -13.09 -6.86 8.21
N LEU A 105 -12.29 -7.03 7.17
CA LEU A 105 -10.82 -6.93 7.24
C LEU A 105 -10.37 -5.61 6.63
N LEU A 106 -9.58 -4.85 7.39
CA LEU A 106 -9.02 -3.57 6.98
C LEU A 106 -7.51 -3.72 6.76
N TRP A 107 -7.12 -3.70 5.50
CA TRP A 107 -5.74 -3.88 5.04
C TRP A 107 -5.07 -2.51 4.90
N PRO A 108 -4.09 -2.18 5.74
CA PRO A 108 -3.46 -0.86 5.71
C PRO A 108 -2.63 -0.66 4.43
N GLY A 109 -2.79 0.50 3.80
CA GLY A 109 -2.04 0.89 2.61
C GLY A 109 -0.79 1.73 2.92
N GLU A 110 0.02 1.92 1.88
CA GLU A 110 1.14 2.88 1.88
C GLU A 110 0.55 4.29 1.68
N PRO A 111 1.00 5.31 2.45
CA PRO A 111 0.54 6.69 2.28
C PRO A 111 0.82 7.17 0.87
N LEU A 112 -0.20 7.79 0.27
CA LEU A 112 -0.07 8.43 -1.02
C LEU A 112 1.02 9.51 -0.97
N LEU A 113 1.96 9.45 -1.92
CA LEU A 113 3.01 10.46 -2.14
C LEU A 113 4.03 10.63 -0.99
N GLY A 114 4.17 9.66 -0.07
CA GLY A 114 5.13 9.74 1.04
C GLY A 114 4.80 10.81 2.08
N TRP A 115 3.64 11.49 1.94
CA TRP A 115 3.07 12.35 2.97
C TRP A 115 2.48 11.44 4.04
N GLY A 116 3.35 10.93 4.91
CA GLY A 116 2.94 10.16 6.07
C GLY A 116 1.95 10.93 6.95
N ARG A 117 1.10 10.16 7.65
CA ARG A 117 0.26 10.51 8.81
C ARG A 117 -0.11 12.00 8.91
N LEU A 118 -1.36 12.34 8.58
CA LEU A 118 -1.97 13.47 9.31
C LEU A 118 -1.95 13.07 10.78
N SER A 119 -1.47 13.95 11.66
CA SER A 119 -1.22 13.84 13.11
C SER A 119 -2.00 12.75 13.90
N THR A 120 -1.82 11.46 13.57
CA THR A 120 -2.49 10.29 14.13
C THR A 120 -1.58 9.08 14.00
N ASP A 121 -1.85 8.05 14.81
CA ASP A 121 -1.14 6.78 14.73
C ASP A 121 -1.69 5.80 13.69
N GLU A 122 -2.70 6.21 12.92
CA GLU A 122 -3.35 5.37 11.94
C GLU A 122 -2.63 5.38 10.58
N PRO A 123 -2.58 4.24 9.87
CA PRO A 123 -2.31 4.17 8.43
C PRO A 123 -3.15 5.19 7.65
N TRP A 124 -2.60 5.69 6.54
CA TRP A 124 -3.26 6.71 5.73
C TRP A 124 -4.60 6.24 5.16
N ASP A 125 -4.63 5.01 4.70
CA ASP A 125 -5.78 4.38 4.08
C ASP A 125 -5.84 2.89 4.41
N PHE A 126 -7.01 2.32 4.13
CA PHE A 126 -7.27 0.90 4.27
C PHE A 126 -8.10 0.41 3.09
N LEU A 127 -7.69 -0.71 2.48
CA LEU A 127 -8.60 -1.51 1.68
C LEU A 127 -9.49 -2.34 2.61
N ILE A 128 -10.77 -2.43 2.27
CA ILE A 128 -11.74 -3.24 3.02
C ILE A 128 -12.01 -4.52 2.23
N THR A 129 -11.92 -5.68 2.88
CA THR A 129 -12.37 -6.97 2.33
C THR A 129 -13.32 -7.68 3.28
N ARG A 130 -13.99 -8.72 2.78
CA ARG A 130 -14.73 -9.67 3.61
C ARG A 130 -13.76 -10.53 4.44
N PRO A 131 -14.23 -11.20 5.52
CA PRO A 131 -13.46 -12.20 6.25
C PRO A 131 -12.99 -13.35 5.36
N GLY A 132 -11.92 -14.03 5.76
CA GLY A 132 -11.37 -15.20 5.05
C GLY A 132 -10.32 -14.88 3.99
N VAL A 133 -10.17 -13.61 3.60
CA VAL A 133 -9.13 -13.18 2.66
C VAL A 133 -7.76 -13.27 3.35
N THR A 134 -6.83 -14.00 2.73
CA THR A 134 -5.43 -14.15 3.19
C THR A 134 -4.45 -13.40 2.31
N ARG A 135 -4.84 -13.11 1.06
CA ARG A 135 -4.11 -12.31 0.07
C ARG A 135 -5.12 -11.53 -0.75
N VAL A 136 -5.01 -10.21 -0.74
CA VAL A 136 -5.98 -9.31 -1.40
C VAL A 136 -5.77 -9.30 -2.91
N THR A 137 -6.86 -9.51 -3.64
CA THR A 137 -7.01 -9.24 -5.08
C THR A 137 -8.07 -8.16 -5.28
N GLU A 138 -8.20 -7.64 -6.51
CA GLU A 138 -9.22 -6.64 -6.83
C GLU A 138 -10.65 -7.13 -6.52
N ALA A 139 -10.93 -8.42 -6.78
CA ALA A 139 -12.23 -9.03 -6.56
C ALA A 139 -12.62 -9.13 -5.07
N ASP A 140 -11.63 -9.13 -4.17
CA ASP A 140 -11.85 -9.21 -2.73
C ASP A 140 -12.26 -7.87 -2.11
N VAL A 141 -11.95 -6.76 -2.80
CA VAL A 141 -12.13 -5.42 -2.27
C VAL A 141 -13.60 -5.05 -2.31
N VAL A 142 -14.16 -4.68 -1.15
CA VAL A 142 -15.55 -4.25 -1.00
C VAL A 142 -15.69 -2.78 -0.61
N GLY A 143 -14.58 -2.10 -0.32
CA GLY A 143 -14.54 -0.69 0.04
C GLY A 143 -13.12 -0.19 0.29
N VAL A 144 -13.02 1.12 0.53
CA VAL A 144 -11.77 1.79 0.91
C VAL A 144 -12.07 2.82 2.00
N VAL A 145 -11.18 2.96 2.98
CA VAL A 145 -11.20 4.03 3.97
C VAL A 145 -9.98 4.90 3.73
N ASN A 146 -10.17 6.22 3.66
CA ASN A 146 -9.08 7.18 3.45
C ASN A 146 -9.11 8.27 4.52
N GLN A 147 -7.93 8.73 4.95
CA GLN A 147 -7.80 9.96 5.71
C GLN A 147 -8.18 11.16 4.85
N VAL A 148 -8.96 12.07 5.44
CA VAL A 148 -9.31 13.37 4.86
C VAL A 148 -9.13 14.46 5.89
N ARG A 149 -8.94 15.69 5.43
CA ARG A 149 -8.72 16.85 6.31
C ARG A 149 -10.05 17.50 6.68
N GLY A 150 -10.35 17.56 7.97
CA GLY A 150 -11.48 18.28 8.54
C GLY A 150 -11.19 19.74 8.85
N LYS A 151 -12.18 20.43 9.43
CA LYS A 151 -12.05 21.83 9.89
C LYS A 151 -10.83 21.98 10.80
N ARG A 152 -10.08 23.07 10.63
CA ARG A 152 -8.87 23.40 11.42
C ARG A 152 -7.78 22.32 11.37
N GLY A 153 -7.74 21.52 10.29
CA GLY A 153 -6.71 20.50 10.09
C GLY A 153 -6.91 19.22 10.88
N ALA A 154 -8.05 19.04 11.58
CA ALA A 154 -8.35 17.80 12.29
C ALA A 154 -8.45 16.63 11.31
N VAL A 155 -7.96 15.46 11.72
CA VAL A 155 -8.08 14.24 10.90
C VAL A 155 -9.50 13.74 10.93
N ARG A 156 -10.01 13.41 9.74
CA ARG A 156 -11.31 12.80 9.51
C ARG A 156 -11.14 11.65 8.52
N TRP A 157 -12.19 10.88 8.36
CA TRP A 157 -12.18 9.69 7.53
C TRP A 157 -13.30 9.73 6.51
N SER A 158 -12.98 9.39 5.27
CA SER A 158 -13.97 9.08 4.23
C SER A 158 -13.95 7.59 3.98
N ALA A 159 -15.08 7.03 3.57
CA ALA A 159 -15.17 5.65 3.13
C ALA A 159 -15.98 5.57 1.84
N VAL A 160 -15.60 4.60 1.01
CA VAL A 160 -16.38 4.16 -0.14
C VAL A 160 -16.66 2.67 0.01
N ALA A 161 -17.85 2.22 -0.39
CA ALA A 161 -18.27 0.84 -0.21
C ALA A 161 -19.22 0.37 -1.32
N VAL A 162 -19.34 -0.96 -1.44
CA VAL A 162 -20.11 -1.67 -2.48
C VAL A 162 -19.49 -1.47 -3.87
N ARG A 163 -18.79 -2.50 -4.35
CA ARG A 163 -18.18 -2.47 -5.69
C ARG A 163 -19.24 -2.25 -6.76
N SER A 164 -18.97 -1.33 -7.67
CA SER A 164 -19.80 -1.08 -8.84
C SER A 164 -18.90 -0.51 -9.93
N GLU A 165 -18.80 -1.17 -11.08
CA GLU A 165 -17.99 -0.70 -12.21
C GLU A 165 -18.43 0.68 -12.71
N ALA A 166 -19.74 0.93 -12.70
CA ALA A 166 -20.35 2.22 -13.05
C ALA A 166 -20.45 3.19 -11.85
N GLY A 167 -19.96 2.80 -10.68
CA GLY A 167 -20.07 3.60 -9.46
C GLY A 167 -19.38 4.96 -9.61
N PRO A 168 -19.94 6.06 -9.06
CA PRO A 168 -19.38 7.40 -9.24
C PRO A 168 -18.15 7.65 -8.36
N TYR A 169 -17.88 6.80 -7.37
CA TYR A 169 -16.82 7.00 -6.38
C TYR A 169 -15.63 6.06 -6.58
N GLY A 170 -14.47 6.45 -6.06
CA GLY A 170 -13.21 5.69 -6.16
C GLY A 170 -12.39 6.00 -7.42
N LEU A 171 -11.22 5.41 -7.49
CA LEU A 171 -10.25 5.58 -8.59
C LEU A 171 -10.05 4.24 -9.29
N SER A 172 -9.88 4.26 -10.62
CA SER A 172 -9.58 3.05 -11.39
C SER A 172 -8.41 2.28 -10.77
N PRO A 173 -8.50 0.94 -10.60
CA PRO A 173 -9.57 0.06 -11.08
C PRO A 173 -10.78 -0.08 -10.13
N LEU A 174 -10.74 0.56 -8.97
CA LEU A 174 -11.73 0.41 -7.90
C LEU A 174 -12.79 1.53 -7.91
N ARG A 175 -13.94 1.23 -8.51
CA ARG A 175 -15.19 2.02 -8.47
C ARG A 175 -16.22 1.49 -7.46
N PHE A 176 -16.96 2.41 -6.82
CA PHE A 176 -17.91 2.10 -5.74
C PHE A 176 -19.22 2.88 -5.89
N ALA A 177 -20.32 2.26 -5.44
CA ALA A 177 -21.65 2.84 -5.52
C ALA A 177 -21.91 3.91 -4.45
N HIS A 178 -21.31 3.77 -3.26
CA HIS A 178 -21.57 4.65 -2.12
C HIS A 178 -20.30 5.27 -1.56
N ALA A 179 -20.44 6.49 -1.04
CA ALA A 179 -19.41 7.21 -0.31
C ALA A 179 -20.00 7.91 0.92
N GLU A 180 -19.19 8.05 1.96
CA GLU A 180 -19.46 8.89 3.12
C GLU A 180 -18.18 9.60 3.54
N GLU A 181 -18.29 10.83 4.03
CA GLU A 181 -17.17 11.67 4.41
C GLU A 181 -17.20 12.04 5.89
N ARG A 182 -16.08 12.61 6.36
CA ARG A 182 -15.99 13.31 7.65
C ARG A 182 -16.27 12.46 8.90
N MET A 183 -16.16 11.14 8.79
CA MET A 183 -16.26 10.21 9.91
C MET A 183 -15.15 10.47 10.93
N ALA A 184 -15.46 10.23 12.20
CA ALA A 184 -14.56 10.56 13.31
C ALA A 184 -13.41 9.56 13.45
N SER A 185 -13.55 8.33 12.94
CA SER A 185 -12.57 7.26 13.14
C SER A 185 -12.67 6.14 12.10
N VAL A 186 -11.61 5.33 11.98
CA VAL A 186 -11.58 4.13 11.13
C VAL A 186 -12.68 3.12 11.50
N PRO A 187 -12.95 2.83 12.80
CA PRO A 187 -14.05 1.94 13.14
C PRO A 187 -15.44 2.47 12.76
N ALA A 188 -15.64 3.80 12.76
CA ALA A 188 -16.90 4.37 12.29
C ALA A 188 -17.08 4.14 10.78
N ALA A 189 -16.02 4.36 10.00
CA ALA A 189 -16.00 4.05 8.57
C ALA A 189 -16.25 2.57 8.26
N ALA A 190 -15.60 1.66 9.02
CA ALA A 190 -15.82 0.23 8.87
C ALA A 190 -17.27 -0.19 9.17
N LYS A 191 -17.88 0.39 10.22
CA LYS A 191 -19.29 0.13 10.58
C LYS A 191 -20.26 0.60 9.50
N TRP A 192 -20.03 1.80 8.94
CA TRP A 192 -20.83 2.32 7.84
C TRP A 192 -20.75 1.41 6.61
N ALA A 193 -19.54 1.00 6.21
CA ALA A 193 -19.34 0.09 5.09
C ALA A 193 -20.01 -1.27 5.33
N ALA A 194 -19.89 -1.82 6.54
CA ALA A 194 -20.54 -3.07 6.92
C ALA A 194 -22.07 -2.99 6.83
N ALA A 195 -22.67 -1.87 7.27
CA ALA A 195 -24.11 -1.64 7.20
C ALA A 195 -24.62 -1.62 5.74
N LEU A 196 -23.90 -0.96 4.83
CA LEU A 196 -24.19 -0.97 3.40
C LEU A 196 -24.10 -2.37 2.79
N LEU A 197 -23.04 -3.11 3.12
CA LEU A 197 -22.82 -4.47 2.61
C LEU A 197 -23.85 -5.48 3.14
N ALA A 198 -24.48 -5.20 4.27
CA ALA A 198 -25.58 -5.99 4.83
C ALA A 198 -26.96 -5.63 4.24
N GLY A 199 -27.04 -4.64 3.34
CA GLY A 199 -28.30 -4.19 2.73
C GLY A 199 -29.09 -3.17 3.57
N GLY A 200 -28.43 -2.48 4.50
CA GLY A 200 -29.09 -1.72 5.57
C GLY A 200 -29.03 -0.19 5.52
N ALA A 201 -28.66 0.44 4.40
CA ALA A 201 -28.75 1.90 4.28
C ALA A 201 -29.55 2.28 3.03
N GLN A 202 -30.78 2.74 3.29
CA GLN A 202 -31.59 3.54 2.38
C GLN A 202 -31.15 5.00 2.47
#